data_AF-A0A920N4E6-F1
#
_entry.id   AF-A0A920N4E6-F1
#
_cell.length_a   1.000
_cell.length_b   1.000
_cell.length_c   1.000
_cell.angle_alpha   90.00
_cell.angle_beta   90.00
_cell.angle_gamma   90.00
#
_symmetry.space_group_name_H-M   'P 1'
#
loop_
_entity.id
_entity.type
_entity.pdbx_description
1 polymer ?
#
loop_
_entity_poly.entity_id
_entity_poly.type
_entity_poly.pdbx_seq_one_letter_code
_entity_poly.pdbx_strand_id
1 'polypeptide(L)' 'MNSPTPIAARFTQLREAGQMAFMPFVTAGDPDLDTTLAVIGELGRRGVDLVEVGFPYSDPMPTVR' A
#
# COMPACT_ATOMS: atom_id res chain seq x y z
N MET A 1 -19.23 -3.54 19.79
CA MET A 1 -19.35 -3.98 18.39
C MET A 1 -18.17 -3.39 17.65
N ASN A 2 -17.25 -4.20 17.12
CA ASN A 2 -16.05 -3.68 16.46
C ASN A 2 -16.43 -3.21 15.04
N SER A 3 -16.33 -1.91 14.78
CA SER A 3 -16.44 -1.37 13.44
C SER A 3 -15.38 -2.00 12.52
N PRO A 4 -15.68 -2.22 11.24
CA PRO A 4 -14.71 -2.77 10.30
C PRO A 4 -13.47 -1.87 10.21
N THR A 5 -12.29 -2.48 10.13
CA THR A 5 -11.04 -1.74 9.89
C THR A 5 -11.08 -1.07 8.51
N PRO A 6 -10.31 0.00 8.26
CA PRO A 6 -10.27 0.64 6.95
C PRO A 6 -9.94 -0.33 5.80
N ILE A 7 -9.03 -1.27 6.06
CA ILE A 7 -8.65 -2.32 5.10
C ILE A 7 -9.85 -3.24 4.81
N ALA A 8 -10.52 -3.76 5.86
CA ALA A 8 -11.68 -4.62 5.70
C ALA A 8 -12.84 -3.93 4.98
N ALA A 9 -13.05 -2.64 5.27
CA ALA A 9 -14.05 -1.83 4.60
C ALA A 9 -13.75 -1.68 3.09
N ARG A 10 -12.49 -1.43 2.71
CA ARG A 10 -12.11 -1.29 1.30
C ARG A 10 -12.28 -2.59 0.51
N PHE A 11 -11.85 -3.72 1.06
CA PHE A 11 -12.06 -5.02 0.41
C PHE A 11 -13.54 -5.39 0.27
N THR A 12 -14.38 -5.00 1.23
CA THR A 12 -15.83 -5.19 1.13
C THR A 12 -16.40 -4.41 -0.05
N GLN A 13 -16.05 -3.13 -0.19
CA GLN A 13 -16.48 -2.28 -1.31
C GLN A 13 -16.02 -2.84 -2.67
N LEU A 14 -14.76 -3.28 -2.78
CA LEU A 14 -14.22 -3.84 -4.01
C LEU A 14 -14.92 -5.13 -4.42
N ARG A 15 -15.23 -6.01 -3.46
CA ARG A 15 -15.98 -7.24 -3.72
C ARG A 15 -17.40 -6.94 -4.21
N GLU A 16 -18.08 -5.97 -3.59
CA GLU A 16 -19.42 -5.53 -4.02
C GLU A 16 -19.40 -4.92 -5.42
N ALA A 17 -18.33 -4.23 -5.77
CA ALA A 17 -18.12 -3.67 -7.11
C ALA A 17 -17.63 -4.70 -8.16
N GLY A 18 -17.29 -5.93 -7.75
CA GLY A 18 -16.70 -6.94 -8.64
C GLY A 18 -15.32 -6.53 -9.17
N GLN A 19 -14.58 -5.71 -8.41
CA GLN A 19 -13.28 -5.16 -8.79
C GLN A 19 -12.13 -5.82 -8.01
N MET A 20 -10.97 -5.92 -8.65
CA MET A 20 -9.73 -6.34 -8.01
C MET A 20 -9.05 -5.14 -7.35
N ALA A 21 -8.38 -5.37 -6.22
CA ALA A 21 -7.59 -4.35 -5.55
C ALA A 21 -6.29 -4.06 -6.32
N PHE A 22 -5.95 -2.79 -6.48
CA PHE A 22 -4.63 -2.34 -6.92
C PHE A 22 -3.83 -1.80 -5.74
N MET A 23 -2.69 -2.45 -5.47
CA MET A 23 -1.86 -2.20 -4.29
C MET A 23 -0.37 -2.08 -4.68
N PRO A 24 0.10 -0.89 -5.09
CA PRO A 24 1.53 -0.69 -5.37
C PRO A 24 2.38 -0.76 -4.09
N PHE A 25 3.59 -1.27 -4.25
CA PHE A 25 4.65 -1.25 -3.24
C PHE A 25 5.64 -0.11 -3.52
N VAL A 26 6.03 0.61 -2.47
CA VAL A 26 7.02 1.69 -2.50
C VAL A 26 8.04 1.47 -1.39
N THR A 27 9.33 1.50 -1.73
CA THR A 27 10.40 1.49 -0.73
C THR A 27 10.56 2.89 -0.14
N ALA A 28 10.44 3.02 1.18
CA ALA A 28 10.61 4.28 1.86
C ALA A 28 12.06 4.80 1.72
N GLY A 29 12.19 6.04 1.30
CA GLY A 29 13.48 6.71 1.15
C GLY A 29 14.20 6.42 -0.18
N ASP A 30 13.55 5.78 -1.15
CA ASP A 30 14.09 5.57 -2.50
C ASP A 30 13.41 6.50 -3.53
N PRO A 31 14.14 7.37 -4.24
CA PRO A 31 15.56 7.74 -4.03
C PRO A 31 15.79 8.61 -2.78
N ASP A 32 14.74 9.25 -2.25
CA ASP A 32 14.77 10.05 -1.02
C ASP A 32 13.36 10.12 -0.38
N LEU A 33 13.27 10.70 0.82
CA LEU A 33 12.00 10.80 1.56
C LEU A 33 11.00 11.75 0.91
N ASP A 34 11.47 12.85 0.31
CA ASP A 34 10.60 13.82 -0.35
C ASP A 34 9.92 13.18 -1.56
N THR A 35 10.66 12.38 -2.33
CA THR A 35 10.15 11.61 -3.45
C THR A 35 9.17 10.53 -2.98
N THR A 36 9.47 9.83 -1.88
CA THR A 36 8.54 8.86 -1.28
C THR A 36 7.18 9.50 -0.96
N LEU A 37 7.20 10.67 -0.33
CA LEU A 37 5.98 11.41 0.01
C LEU A 37 5.21 11.84 -1.24
N ALA A 38 5.91 12.36 -2.25
CA ALA A 38 5.30 12.75 -3.53
C ALA A 38 4.64 11.56 -4.24
N VAL A 39 5.31 10.40 -4.27
CA VAL A 39 4.79 9.17 -4.87
C VAL A 39 3.54 8.68 -4.14
N ILE A 40 3.58 8.57 -2.81
CA ILE A 40 2.41 8.12 -2.02
C ILE A 40 1.22 9.07 -2.22
N GLY A 41 1.47 10.38 -2.22
CA GLY A 41 0.44 11.39 -2.46
C GLY A 41 -0.21 11.26 -3.85
N GLU A 42 0.61 11.05 -4.89
CA GLU A 42 0.12 10.87 -6.25
C GLU A 42 -0.64 9.55 -6.45
N LEU A 43 -0.17 8.46 -5.81
CA LEU A 43 -0.89 7.18 -5.80
C LEU A 43 -2.29 7.33 -5.17
N GLY A 44 -2.39 8.05 -4.06
CA GLY A 44 -3.68 8.39 -3.44
C GLY A 44 -4.60 9.15 -4.40
N ARG A 45 -4.07 10.13 -5.15
CA ARG A 45 -4.84 10.89 -6.16
C ARG A 45 -5.28 10.04 -7.36
N ARG A 46 -4.52 9.00 -7.71
CA ARG A 46 -4.83 8.08 -8.82
C ARG A 46 -5.83 7.00 -8.45
N GLY A 47 -6.26 6.93 -7.19
CA GLY A 47 -7.30 6.01 -6.74
C GLY A 47 -6.81 4.57 -6.55
N VAL A 48 -5.55 4.38 -6.13
CA VAL A 48 -5.10 3.06 -5.66
C VAL A 48 -5.84 2.69 -4.37
N ASP A 49 -6.02 1.40 -4.13
CA ASP A 49 -6.81 0.93 -2.99
C ASP A 49 -6.04 0.96 -1.69
N LEU A 50 -4.79 0.52 -1.75
CA LEU A 50 -3.84 0.44 -0.65
C LEU A 50 -2.45 0.77 -1.20
N VAL A 51 -1.54 1.23 -0.34
CA VAL A 51 -0.13 1.39 -0.69
C VAL A 51 0.68 0.62 0.34
N GLU A 52 1.56 -0.26 -0.13
CA GLU A 52 2.52 -0.94 0.72
C GLU A 52 3.79 -0.09 0.80
N VAL A 53 4.22 0.24 2.01
CA VAL A 53 5.44 1.02 2.24
C VAL A 53 6.47 0.13 2.92
N GLY A 54 7.48 -0.28 2.18
CA GLY A 54 8.58 -1.10 2.68
C GLY A 54 9.65 -0.24 3.34
N PHE A 55 10.05 -0.57 4.55
CA PHE A 55 11.22 0.05 5.18
C PHE A 55 12.49 -0.67 4.71
N PRO A 56 13.52 0.06 4.22
CA PRO A 56 14.76 -0.56 3.81
C PRO A 56 15.45 -1.24 5.00
N TYR A 57 15.95 -2.44 4.77
CA TYR A 57 16.75 -3.22 5.72
C TYR A 57 18.04 -3.69 5.04
N SER A 58 19.13 -3.81 5.80
CA SER A 58 20.48 -4.01 5.27
C SER A 58 20.71 -5.36 4.58
N ASP A 59 19.95 -6.39 4.94
CA ASP A 59 20.06 -7.73 4.35
C ASP A 59 18.67 -8.24 3.94
N PRO A 60 18.16 -7.87 2.76
CA PRO A 60 16.78 -8.12 2.36
C PRO A 60 16.49 -9.57 1.98
N MET A 61 17.29 -10.55 2.42
CA MET A 61 17.07 -11.97 2.13
C MET A 61 15.74 -12.45 2.76
N PRO A 62 14.69 -12.75 1.97
CA PRO A 62 13.54 -13.45 2.51
C PRO A 62 14.02 -14.85 2.85
N THR A 63 14.05 -15.20 4.14
CA THR A 63 14.28 -16.59 4.52
C THR A 63 13.07 -17.39 4.07
N VAL A 64 13.20 -18.06 2.92
CA VAL A 64 12.24 -19.06 2.47
C VAL A 64 12.53 -20.31 3.28
N ARG A 65 11.64 -20.66 4.20
CA ARG A 65 11.52 -22.03 4.71
C ARG A 65 10.35 -22.70 4.06
#